data_AF-A0A6J1KIF2-F1
#
_entry.id   AF-A0A6J1KIF2-F1
#
_cell.length_a   1.000
_cell.length_b   1.000
_cell.length_c   1.000
_cell.angle_alpha   90.00
_cell.angle_beta   90.00
_cell.angle_gamma   90.00
#
_symmetry.space_group_name_H-M   'P 1'
#
loop_
_entity.id
_entity.type
_entity.pdbx_description
1 polymer ?
#
loop_
_entity_poly.entity_id
_entity_poly.type
_entity_poly.pdbx_seq_one_letter_code
_entity_poly.pdbx_strand_id
1 'polypeptide(L)'
;MSAIPFSSASTSIRHPIFTNNASSSSSSLRLRTSFLALPLKSHHNSNLRLQFPAQRTTRRTNNGVPVCMSMEAGIGVMATKLGMMSFFEPDGKVVPVTVVGFKEGNIVTQVKTEATDGYSAVQVGYRRVRDRKLTKPELGHLEKAGAIPMRHLQEFRLVNVDGFEPNQRLVFNELFKEGDLVDVSGITIGKGFQGGIKRHNFKRGPMTHGSKSHRALGSIGAGTTPGRVYKGKKMPGRMGGTKRKIRKLKIVKVDDELNVVMIKGAVPGKPGNLLRIAPAKIVGKNIPKN
;
A
#
# COMPACT_ATOMS: atom_id res chain seq x y z
N MET A 1 -68.21 -12.19 32.82
CA MET A 1 -67.74 -12.88 34.05
C MET A 1 -66.24 -13.11 33.87
N SER A 2 -65.32 -12.71 34.74
CA SER A 2 -65.42 -11.94 36.00
C SER A 2 -64.03 -11.41 36.42
N ALA A 3 -64.03 -10.28 37.15
CA ALA A 3 -63.06 -9.74 38.14
C ALA A 3 -61.69 -10.47 38.35
N ILE A 4 -60.49 -9.84 38.30
CA ILE A 4 -59.88 -8.72 39.11
C ILE A 4 -59.62 -9.15 40.60
N PRO A 5 -58.59 -8.68 41.35
CA PRO A 5 -57.11 -8.85 41.28
C PRO A 5 -56.50 -9.28 42.68
N PHE A 6 -55.23 -8.95 42.99
CA PHE A 6 -54.63 -8.42 44.26
C PHE A 6 -53.08 -8.62 44.19
N SER A 7 -52.22 -7.59 44.22
CA SER A 7 -51.54 -6.97 45.39
C SER A 7 -50.58 -7.92 46.15
N SER A 8 -49.36 -7.60 46.62
CA SER A 8 -48.45 -6.42 46.67
C SER A 8 -47.05 -6.91 47.18
N ALA A 9 -45.97 -6.15 47.46
CA ALA A 9 -45.78 -4.71 47.70
C ALA A 9 -44.34 -4.19 47.39
N SER A 10 -44.28 -2.86 47.27
CA SER A 10 -43.18 -1.87 47.41
C SER A 10 -41.87 -2.20 48.15
N THR A 11 -40.76 -1.64 47.63
CA THR A 11 -39.85 -0.73 48.39
C THR A 11 -39.30 0.35 47.45
N SER A 12 -39.34 1.62 47.85
CA SER A 12 -38.75 2.74 47.12
C SER A 12 -37.94 3.63 48.05
N ILE A 13 -36.73 4.04 47.65
CA ILE A 13 -35.96 5.10 48.33
C ILE A 13 -35.38 6.03 47.26
N ARG A 14 -35.65 7.33 47.43
CA ARG A 14 -35.11 8.44 46.62
C ARG A 14 -33.86 8.99 47.30
N HIS A 15 -32.93 9.56 46.52
CA HIS A 15 -32.02 10.59 47.02
C HIS A 15 -32.06 11.84 46.13
N PRO A 16 -31.84 13.04 46.71
CA PRO A 16 -32.31 14.29 46.11
C PRO A 16 -31.25 15.05 45.33
N ILE A 17 -31.74 15.98 44.49
CA ILE A 17 -30.96 17.07 43.91
C ILE A 17 -30.79 18.17 44.96
N PHE A 18 -29.58 18.72 45.10
CA PHE A 18 -29.38 20.01 45.75
C PHE A 18 -28.34 20.84 44.99
N THR A 19 -28.66 22.11 44.77
CA THR A 19 -27.80 23.12 44.17
C THR A 19 -27.03 23.88 45.25
N ASN A 20 -25.79 24.31 44.98
CA ASN A 20 -25.38 25.70 45.26
C ASN A 20 -24.00 26.07 44.69
N ASN A 21 -23.82 27.38 44.50
CA ASN A 21 -22.60 28.04 44.02
C ASN A 21 -21.39 27.84 44.94
N ALA A 22 -20.21 27.73 44.35
CA ALA A 22 -18.99 28.31 44.92
C ALA A 22 -17.96 28.65 43.83
N SER A 23 -17.46 29.88 43.87
CA SER A 23 -16.38 30.41 43.04
C SER A 23 -15.02 29.79 43.38
N SER A 24 -14.16 29.56 42.38
CA SER A 24 -12.71 29.66 42.58
C SER A 24 -11.96 30.03 41.30
N SER A 25 -11.33 31.20 41.34
CA SER A 25 -10.35 31.67 40.36
C SER A 25 -8.97 31.09 40.68
N SER A 26 -8.38 30.36 39.74
CA SER A 26 -6.98 29.91 39.85
C SER A 26 -6.04 30.88 39.14
N SER A 27 -5.53 31.85 39.89
CA SER A 27 -4.51 32.79 39.43
C SER A 27 -3.11 32.17 39.39
N SER A 28 -2.25 32.76 38.57
CA SER A 28 -0.91 32.26 38.25
C SER A 28 0.09 32.36 39.41
N LEU A 29 0.89 31.31 39.62
CA LEU A 29 2.20 31.43 40.27
C LEU A 29 3.30 30.78 39.42
N ARG A 30 4.23 31.62 38.95
CA ARG A 30 5.45 31.19 38.25
C ARG A 30 6.53 30.90 39.29
N LEU A 31 7.02 29.66 39.34
CA LEU A 31 8.25 29.33 40.08
C LEU A 31 9.46 29.51 39.15
N ARG A 32 10.25 30.55 39.40
CA ARG A 32 11.60 30.70 38.83
C ARG A 32 12.55 29.79 39.62
N THR A 33 13.23 28.87 38.96
CA THR A 33 14.41 28.19 39.50
C THR A 33 15.67 28.81 38.91
N SER A 34 16.42 29.53 39.74
CA SER A 34 17.71 30.12 39.38
C SER A 34 18.83 29.12 39.63
N PHE A 35 19.43 28.57 38.57
CA PHE A 35 20.70 27.87 38.66
C PHE A 35 21.84 28.80 38.25
N LEU A 36 22.80 28.99 39.16
CA LEU A 36 24.01 29.77 38.92
C LEU A 36 24.93 29.04 37.93
N ALA A 37 25.39 29.76 36.91
CA ALA A 37 26.43 29.28 35.99
C ALA A 37 27.78 29.91 36.37
N LEU A 38 28.78 29.07 36.63
CA LEU A 38 30.16 29.50 36.84
C LEU A 38 30.91 29.59 35.50
N PRO A 39 31.76 30.60 35.27
CA PRO A 39 32.47 30.79 34.01
C PRO A 39 33.75 29.94 33.96
N LEU A 40 33.88 29.07 32.95
CA LEU A 40 35.13 28.37 32.65
C LEU A 40 35.89 29.10 31.52
N LYS A 41 37.18 29.36 31.79
CA LYS A 41 38.03 30.29 31.05
C LYS A 41 38.36 29.78 29.64
N SER A 42 38.43 30.71 28.69
CA SER A 42 39.02 30.47 27.38
C SER A 42 40.55 30.32 27.50
N HIS A 43 41.08 29.21 26.98
CA HIS A 43 42.50 29.13 26.65
C HIS A 43 42.68 29.31 25.15
N HIS A 44 43.52 30.27 24.77
CA HIS A 44 44.02 30.37 23.40
C HIS A 44 44.77 29.08 23.05
N ASN A 45 44.57 28.61 21.82
CA ASN A 45 45.51 27.72 21.17
C ASN A 45 45.72 28.16 19.71
N SER A 46 46.92 27.90 19.21
CA SER A 46 47.53 28.61 18.10
C SER A 46 46.96 28.29 16.71
N ASN A 47 47.12 29.25 15.80
CA ASN A 47 46.77 29.11 14.39
C ASN A 47 47.60 28.00 13.70
N LEU A 48 46.96 26.88 13.36
CA LEU A 48 47.40 25.99 12.28
C LEU A 48 46.24 25.74 11.31
N ARG A 49 45.96 26.75 10.48
CA ARG A 49 44.94 26.69 9.44
C ARG A 49 45.45 25.87 8.25
N LEU A 50 45.35 24.55 8.35
CA LEU A 50 45.49 23.66 7.19
C LEU A 50 44.46 24.07 6.12
N GLN A 51 44.96 24.60 5.00
CA GLN A 51 44.12 24.92 3.84
C GLN A 51 43.75 23.61 3.14
N PHE A 52 42.63 23.00 3.56
CA PHE A 52 41.99 21.98 2.75
C PHE A 52 41.54 22.62 1.44
N PRO A 53 41.91 22.08 0.26
CA PRO A 53 41.47 22.63 -1.00
C PRO A 53 39.94 22.59 -1.06
N ALA A 54 39.34 23.71 -1.44
CA ALA A 54 37.89 23.84 -1.53
C ALA A 54 37.35 22.74 -2.45
N GLN A 55 36.69 21.73 -1.87
CA GLN A 55 35.99 20.73 -2.65
C GLN A 55 34.95 21.48 -3.49
N ARG A 56 35.15 21.51 -4.80
CA ARG A 56 34.13 21.97 -5.75
C ARG A 56 32.88 21.16 -5.46
N THR A 57 31.91 21.78 -4.80
CA THR A 57 30.55 21.29 -4.73
C THR A 57 30.00 21.41 -6.14
N THR A 58 30.27 20.38 -6.94
CA THR A 58 29.51 20.14 -8.16
C THR A 58 28.07 20.02 -7.70
N ARG A 59 27.31 21.11 -7.85
CA ARG A 59 25.85 21.07 -7.81
C ARG A 59 25.49 20.05 -8.87
N ARG A 60 25.22 18.81 -8.44
CA ARG A 60 24.46 17.87 -9.24
C ARG A 60 23.19 18.62 -9.56
N THR A 61 23.06 19.03 -10.82
CA THR A 61 21.76 19.32 -11.38
C THR A 61 20.92 18.08 -11.06
N ASN A 62 19.75 18.30 -10.46
CA ASN A 62 18.76 17.25 -10.33
C ASN A 62 18.21 16.99 -11.74
N ASN A 63 19.02 16.35 -12.59
CA ASN A 63 18.54 15.67 -13.79
C ASN A 63 17.49 14.70 -13.27
N GLY A 64 16.23 14.98 -13.60
CA GLY A 64 15.08 14.50 -12.84
C GLY A 64 15.15 13.00 -12.59
N VAL A 65 14.81 12.58 -11.37
CA VAL A 65 14.64 11.16 -11.06
C VAL A 65 13.68 10.60 -12.11
N PRO A 66 14.09 9.61 -12.94
CA PRO A 66 13.25 9.15 -14.02
C PRO A 66 11.93 8.62 -13.43
N VAL A 67 10.81 9.15 -13.91
CA VAL A 67 9.47 8.92 -13.35
C VAL A 67 9.25 7.42 -13.16
N CYS A 68 9.24 6.97 -11.90
CA CYS A 68 9.44 5.56 -11.56
C CYS A 68 8.22 4.66 -11.87
N MET A 69 7.14 5.25 -12.38
CA MET A 69 5.91 4.56 -12.77
C MET A 69 5.73 4.57 -14.29
N SER A 70 5.63 3.36 -14.85
CA SER A 70 5.20 3.11 -16.23
C SER A 70 3.76 3.59 -16.47
N MET A 71 3.49 4.26 -17.58
CA MET A 71 2.13 4.62 -18.04
C MET A 71 1.21 3.39 -18.06
N GLU A 72 0.01 3.50 -17.50
CA GLU A 72 -1.06 2.50 -17.65
C GLU A 72 -1.87 2.77 -18.92
N ALA A 73 -2.56 1.74 -19.42
CA ALA A 73 -3.36 1.82 -20.65
C ALA A 73 -4.73 2.52 -20.45
N GLY A 74 -5.08 2.83 -19.19
CA GLY A 74 -6.34 3.42 -18.78
C GLY A 74 -6.38 3.54 -17.25
N ILE A 75 -7.40 4.22 -16.72
CA ILE A 75 -7.62 4.31 -15.28
C ILE A 75 -7.91 2.92 -14.70
N GLY A 76 -7.59 2.73 -13.43
CA GLY A 76 -7.85 1.50 -12.71
C GLY A 76 -8.37 1.76 -11.31
N VAL A 77 -8.71 0.68 -10.62
CA VAL A 77 -9.34 0.71 -9.29
C VAL A 77 -8.52 -0.08 -8.29
N MET A 78 -8.77 0.16 -7.01
CA MET A 78 -8.30 -0.68 -5.93
C MET A 78 -9.41 -1.59 -5.41
N ALA A 79 -9.04 -2.75 -4.91
CA ALA A 79 -9.98 -3.76 -4.45
C ALA A 79 -9.37 -4.68 -3.39
N THR A 80 -10.21 -5.50 -2.74
CA THR A 80 -9.78 -6.48 -1.73
C THR A 80 -9.96 -7.90 -2.29
N LYS A 81 -8.92 -8.75 -2.22
CA LYS A 81 -9.09 -10.18 -2.50
C LYS A 81 -10.02 -10.80 -1.44
N LEU A 82 -11.14 -11.41 -1.84
CA LEU A 82 -12.04 -12.11 -0.91
C LEU A 82 -11.70 -13.60 -0.80
N GLY A 83 -11.56 -14.27 -1.94
CA GLY A 83 -11.40 -15.72 -1.96
C GLY A 83 -11.10 -16.26 -3.34
N MET A 84 -11.22 -17.57 -3.50
CA MET A 84 -11.13 -18.26 -4.77
C MET A 84 -12.14 -19.41 -4.75
N MET A 85 -12.88 -19.58 -5.83
CA MET A 85 -13.95 -20.58 -5.97
C MET A 85 -13.99 -21.12 -7.40
N SER A 86 -14.83 -22.11 -7.63
CA SER A 86 -15.14 -22.60 -8.97
C SER A 86 -16.38 -21.89 -9.51
N PHE A 87 -16.35 -21.52 -10.79
CA PHE A 87 -17.48 -21.02 -11.56
C PHE A 87 -17.79 -22.01 -12.67
N PHE A 88 -19.07 -22.25 -12.95
CA PHE A 88 -19.51 -23.11 -14.05
C PHE A 88 -19.98 -22.21 -15.21
N GLU A 89 -19.32 -22.31 -16.36
CA GLU A 89 -19.81 -21.72 -17.61
C GLU A 89 -21.05 -22.51 -18.10
N PRO A 90 -21.96 -21.93 -18.91
CA PRO A 90 -23.16 -22.62 -19.40
C PRO A 90 -22.86 -23.92 -20.18
N ASP A 91 -21.69 -24.01 -20.81
CA ASP A 91 -21.13 -25.22 -21.43
C ASP A 91 -20.82 -26.37 -20.44
N GLY A 92 -21.07 -26.20 -19.13
CA GLY A 92 -20.66 -27.13 -18.07
C GLY A 92 -19.16 -27.08 -17.71
N LYS A 93 -18.38 -26.18 -18.32
CA LYS A 93 -16.93 -26.04 -18.08
C LYS A 93 -16.66 -25.38 -16.73
N VAL A 94 -15.78 -25.99 -15.93
CA VAL A 94 -15.36 -25.45 -14.64
C VAL A 94 -14.19 -24.48 -14.79
N VAL A 95 -14.38 -23.24 -14.38
CA VAL A 95 -13.36 -22.18 -14.38
C VAL A 95 -12.98 -21.80 -12.94
N PRO A 96 -11.71 -21.91 -12.55
CA PRO A 96 -11.26 -21.40 -11.26
C PRO A 96 -11.21 -19.86 -11.28
N VAL A 97 -11.97 -19.21 -10.41
CA VAL A 97 -12.08 -17.74 -10.32
C VAL A 97 -11.63 -17.22 -8.96
N THR A 98 -10.87 -16.13 -8.95
CA THR A 98 -10.65 -15.31 -7.74
C THR A 98 -11.80 -14.32 -7.62
N VAL A 99 -12.48 -14.32 -6.49
CA VAL A 99 -13.47 -13.29 -6.14
C VAL A 99 -12.75 -12.09 -5.55
N VAL A 100 -12.97 -10.92 -6.15
CA VAL A 100 -12.44 -9.64 -5.71
C VAL A 100 -13.60 -8.73 -5.33
N GLY A 101 -13.58 -8.24 -4.09
CA GLY A 101 -14.64 -7.39 -3.54
C GLY A 101 -14.21 -5.95 -3.38
N PHE A 102 -15.15 -5.05 -3.68
CA PHE A 102 -14.98 -3.62 -3.50
C PHE A 102 -15.42 -3.18 -2.10
N LYS A 103 -14.97 -1.99 -1.72
CA LYS A 103 -15.31 -1.33 -0.45
C LYS A 103 -15.45 0.15 -0.73
N GLU A 104 -16.17 0.84 0.12
CA GLU A 104 -16.30 2.31 0.09
C GLU A 104 -14.93 2.99 -0.07
N GLY A 105 -14.82 3.81 -1.11
CA GLY A 105 -13.56 4.31 -1.69
C GLY A 105 -13.60 4.24 -3.22
N ASN A 106 -12.43 4.16 -3.85
CA ASN A 106 -12.21 4.38 -5.29
C ASN A 106 -12.69 5.77 -5.73
N ILE A 107 -12.26 6.79 -4.98
CA ILE A 107 -12.53 8.20 -5.26
C ILE A 107 -11.23 8.87 -5.70
N VAL A 108 -11.28 9.73 -6.71
CA VAL A 108 -10.15 10.53 -7.17
C VAL A 108 -9.79 11.57 -6.10
N THR A 109 -8.55 11.54 -5.61
CA THR A 109 -8.07 12.41 -4.54
C THR A 109 -7.16 13.53 -5.03
N GLN A 110 -6.47 13.33 -6.16
CA GLN A 110 -5.62 14.34 -6.77
C GLN A 110 -5.49 14.08 -8.27
N VAL A 111 -5.56 15.13 -9.07
CA VAL A 111 -5.20 15.13 -10.49
C VAL A 111 -3.84 15.81 -10.63
N LYS A 112 -2.92 15.19 -11.36
CA LYS A 112 -1.56 15.66 -11.62
C LYS A 112 -1.38 15.91 -13.11
N THR A 113 -0.82 17.07 -13.45
CA THR A 113 -0.61 17.54 -14.81
C THR A 113 0.88 17.77 -15.09
N GLU A 114 1.27 17.77 -16.35
CA GLU A 114 2.67 17.97 -16.75
C GLU A 114 3.21 19.34 -16.28
N ALA A 115 2.37 20.37 -16.28
CA ALA A 115 2.74 21.72 -15.82
C ALA A 115 3.01 21.81 -14.31
N THR A 116 2.41 20.94 -13.48
CA THR A 116 2.54 20.99 -12.01
C THR A 116 3.51 19.95 -11.46
N ASP A 117 3.41 18.70 -11.91
CA ASP A 117 4.17 17.55 -11.39
C ASP A 117 5.22 17.01 -12.38
N GLY A 118 5.25 17.50 -13.63
CA GLY A 118 6.09 16.97 -14.70
C GLY A 118 5.61 15.63 -15.29
N TYR A 119 4.40 15.18 -14.94
CA TYR A 119 3.74 14.03 -15.56
C TYR A 119 2.22 14.00 -15.33
N SER A 120 1.50 13.43 -16.30
CA SER A 120 0.05 13.16 -16.24
C SER A 120 -0.31 11.94 -15.37
N ALA A 121 -1.08 12.14 -14.30
CA ALA A 121 -1.59 11.02 -13.48
C ALA A 121 -2.85 11.36 -12.66
N VAL A 122 -3.65 10.32 -12.36
CA VAL A 122 -4.77 10.37 -11.41
C VAL A 122 -4.39 9.62 -10.13
N GLN A 123 -4.49 10.26 -8.97
CA GLN A 123 -4.42 9.61 -7.67
C GLN A 123 -5.82 9.17 -7.24
N VAL A 124 -5.95 7.89 -6.88
CA VAL A 124 -7.20 7.28 -6.41
C VAL A 124 -7.00 6.83 -4.97
N GLY A 125 -7.97 7.13 -4.12
CA GLY A 125 -8.06 6.66 -2.73
C GLY A 125 -8.96 5.42 -2.58
N TYR A 126 -8.67 4.55 -1.63
CA TYR A 126 -9.45 3.35 -1.36
C TYR A 126 -9.49 2.97 0.13
N ARG A 127 -10.60 2.30 0.49
CA ARG A 127 -10.94 1.81 1.84
C ARG A 127 -11.10 2.96 2.84
N ARG A 128 -12.35 3.39 3.04
CA ARG A 128 -12.73 4.31 4.12
C ARG A 128 -12.22 3.83 5.48
N VAL A 129 -11.77 4.78 6.32
CA VAL A 129 -11.34 4.56 7.70
C VAL A 129 -11.77 5.74 8.56
N ARG A 130 -12.11 5.48 9.83
CA ARG A 130 -12.36 6.54 10.84
C ARG A 130 -11.17 7.48 10.96
N ASP A 131 -11.46 8.78 10.91
CA ASP A 131 -10.55 9.92 10.79
C ASP A 131 -9.40 9.88 11.82
N ARG A 132 -9.70 9.52 13.09
CA ARG A 132 -8.71 9.31 14.17
C ARG A 132 -7.59 8.29 13.87
N LYS A 133 -7.69 7.50 12.80
CA LYS A 133 -6.66 6.52 12.37
C LYS A 133 -5.79 7.03 11.22
N LEU A 134 -6.05 8.22 10.69
CA LEU A 134 -5.18 8.92 9.75
C LEU A 134 -4.34 9.96 10.49
N THR A 135 -3.19 10.31 9.91
CA THR A 135 -2.38 11.43 10.40
C THR A 135 -2.95 12.77 9.90
N LYS A 136 -2.67 13.86 10.61
CA LYS A 136 -3.16 15.20 10.22
C LYS A 136 -2.80 15.61 8.77
N PRO A 137 -1.58 15.33 8.25
CA PRO A 137 -1.26 15.64 6.85
C PRO A 137 -2.05 14.81 5.83
N GLU A 138 -2.28 13.52 6.08
CA GLU A 138 -3.10 12.66 5.21
C GLU A 138 -4.56 13.13 5.18
N LEU A 139 -5.07 13.54 6.35
CA LEU A 139 -6.43 14.04 6.50
C LEU A 139 -6.62 15.37 5.76
N GLY A 140 -5.72 16.36 5.96
CA GLY A 140 -5.78 17.64 5.24
C GLY A 140 -5.62 17.52 3.72
N HIS A 141 -4.87 16.52 3.25
CA HIS A 141 -4.78 16.20 1.81
C HIS A 141 -6.12 15.71 1.23
N LEU A 142 -6.85 14.87 1.98
CA LEU A 142 -8.16 14.37 1.56
C LEU A 142 -9.26 15.44 1.69
N GLU A 143 -9.22 16.26 2.74
CA GLU A 143 -10.14 17.39 2.94
C GLU A 143 -10.02 18.43 1.81
N LYS A 144 -8.80 18.71 1.32
CA LYS A 144 -8.59 19.58 0.15
C LYS A 144 -9.31 19.09 -1.10
N ALA A 145 -9.49 17.78 -1.24
CA ALA A 145 -10.21 17.16 -2.34
C ALA A 145 -11.70 16.94 -2.04
N GLY A 146 -12.22 17.34 -0.87
CA GLY A 146 -13.58 17.04 -0.42
C GLY A 146 -13.85 15.54 -0.22
N ALA A 147 -12.80 14.71 -0.17
CA ALA A 147 -12.91 13.26 -0.22
C ALA A 147 -12.99 12.64 1.18
N ILE A 148 -13.68 11.50 1.29
CA ILE A 148 -13.79 10.75 2.55
C ILE A 148 -12.42 10.26 3.05
N PRO A 149 -12.21 10.10 4.37
CA PRO A 149 -10.96 9.59 4.94
C PRO A 149 -10.68 8.14 4.48
N MET A 150 -9.61 7.94 3.71
CA MET A 150 -9.23 6.67 3.07
C MET A 150 -7.83 6.22 3.46
N ARG A 151 -7.59 4.90 3.52
CA ARG A 151 -6.30 4.33 3.97
C ARG A 151 -5.23 4.25 2.88
N HIS A 152 -5.64 4.00 1.65
CA HIS A 152 -4.72 3.61 0.58
C HIS A 152 -4.84 4.60 -0.56
N LEU A 153 -3.75 5.26 -0.92
CA LEU A 153 -3.63 6.12 -2.10
C LEU A 153 -2.75 5.41 -3.13
N GLN A 154 -3.17 5.38 -4.39
CA GLN A 154 -2.34 4.91 -5.51
C GLN A 154 -2.56 5.75 -6.75
N GLU A 155 -1.47 6.03 -7.47
CA GLU A 155 -1.52 6.77 -8.74
C GLU A 155 -1.71 5.82 -9.93
N PHE A 156 -2.39 6.32 -10.95
CA PHE A 156 -2.48 5.75 -12.29
C PHE A 156 -1.95 6.81 -13.25
N ARG A 157 -0.74 6.58 -13.77
CA ARG A 157 -0.12 7.44 -14.78
C ARG A 157 -0.79 7.18 -16.13
N LEU A 158 -1.31 8.22 -16.75
CA LEU A 158 -2.02 8.16 -18.03
C LEU A 158 -1.25 9.00 -19.07
N VAL A 159 -1.73 9.01 -20.32
CA VAL A 159 -1.25 9.94 -21.34
C VAL A 159 -1.99 11.28 -21.16
N ASN A 160 -3.32 11.24 -21.26
CA ASN A 160 -4.21 12.38 -20.99
C ASN A 160 -4.93 12.17 -19.66
N VAL A 161 -5.31 13.27 -18.99
CA VAL A 161 -6.02 13.26 -17.69
C VAL A 161 -7.32 14.06 -17.74
N ASP A 162 -7.71 14.50 -18.94
CA ASP A 162 -8.91 15.30 -19.17
C ASP A 162 -10.17 14.50 -18.84
N GLY A 163 -11.14 15.12 -18.17
CA GLY A 163 -12.36 14.46 -17.69
C GLY A 163 -12.24 13.74 -16.34
N PHE A 164 -11.10 13.87 -15.63
CA PHE A 164 -10.98 13.48 -14.23
C PHE A 164 -10.99 14.69 -13.30
N GLU A 165 -11.84 14.65 -12.27
CA GLU A 165 -11.95 15.70 -11.25
C GLU A 165 -11.69 15.16 -9.83
N PRO A 166 -11.14 15.96 -8.90
CA PRO A 166 -11.10 15.58 -7.50
C PRO A 166 -12.52 15.32 -6.95
N ASN A 167 -12.63 14.37 -6.03
CA ASN A 167 -13.88 13.83 -5.48
C ASN A 167 -14.74 12.98 -6.46
N GLN A 168 -14.35 12.83 -7.72
CA GLN A 168 -15.04 11.93 -8.64
C GLN A 168 -14.93 10.47 -8.17
N ARG A 169 -16.07 9.76 -8.12
CA ARG A 169 -16.10 8.33 -7.76
C ARG A 169 -15.94 7.47 -9.01
N LEU A 170 -15.02 6.50 -8.95
CA LEU A 170 -14.79 5.53 -10.02
C LEU A 170 -15.63 4.27 -9.77
N VAL A 171 -16.67 4.08 -10.59
CA VAL A 171 -17.51 2.87 -10.58
C VAL A 171 -16.81 1.76 -11.35
N PHE A 172 -16.69 0.57 -10.76
CA PHE A 172 -15.94 -0.53 -11.38
C PHE A 172 -16.69 -1.15 -12.58
N ASN A 173 -18.02 -1.08 -12.62
CA ASN A 173 -18.86 -1.63 -13.71
C ASN A 173 -18.72 -0.84 -15.02
N GLU A 174 -18.53 0.48 -14.91
CA GLU A 174 -18.30 1.35 -16.07
C GLU A 174 -16.91 1.11 -16.68
N LEU A 175 -15.93 0.76 -15.84
CA LEU A 175 -14.53 0.57 -16.21
C LEU A 175 -14.17 -0.85 -16.65
N PHE A 176 -14.97 -1.85 -16.26
CA PHE A 176 -14.69 -3.26 -16.49
C PHE A 176 -15.95 -4.03 -16.88
N LYS A 177 -15.93 -4.58 -18.10
CA LYS A 177 -17.01 -5.40 -18.64
C LYS A 177 -16.62 -6.88 -18.63
N GLU A 178 -17.62 -7.75 -18.78
CA GLU A 178 -17.38 -9.18 -18.89
C GLU A 178 -16.54 -9.50 -20.13
N GLY A 179 -15.56 -10.39 -19.99
CA GLY A 179 -14.62 -10.72 -21.04
C GLY A 179 -13.37 -9.84 -21.11
N ASP A 180 -13.34 -8.67 -20.46
CA ASP A 180 -12.20 -7.76 -20.50
C ASP A 180 -10.91 -8.40 -19.94
N LEU A 181 -9.78 -7.94 -20.49
CA LEU A 181 -8.44 -8.32 -20.04
C LEU A 181 -7.90 -7.29 -19.05
N VAL A 182 -7.55 -7.74 -17.85
CA VAL A 182 -7.01 -6.91 -16.77
C VAL A 182 -5.63 -7.36 -16.30
N ASP A 183 -4.84 -6.38 -15.85
CA ASP A 183 -3.57 -6.57 -15.16
C ASP A 183 -3.75 -6.36 -13.66
N VAL A 184 -3.67 -7.43 -12.86
CA VAL A 184 -3.89 -7.37 -11.41
C VAL A 184 -2.55 -7.35 -10.66
N SER A 185 -2.32 -6.27 -9.91
CA SER A 185 -1.12 -6.05 -9.09
C SER A 185 -1.45 -6.14 -7.60
N GLY A 186 -0.63 -6.85 -6.82
CA GLY A 186 -0.78 -6.94 -5.37
C GLY A 186 0.50 -7.38 -4.67
N ILE A 187 0.49 -7.38 -3.34
CA ILE A 187 1.61 -7.88 -2.53
C ILE A 187 1.56 -9.41 -2.47
N THR A 188 2.68 -10.06 -2.77
CA THR A 188 2.81 -11.52 -2.71
C THR A 188 2.94 -12.04 -1.28
N ILE A 189 2.54 -13.29 -1.04
CA ILE A 189 2.72 -13.96 0.26
C ILE A 189 4.20 -13.99 0.63
N GLY A 190 4.56 -13.42 1.79
CA GLY A 190 5.90 -13.51 2.35
C GLY A 190 6.22 -14.93 2.80
N LYS A 191 7.38 -15.45 2.39
CA LYS A 191 7.89 -16.77 2.78
C LYS A 191 9.07 -16.69 3.75
N GLY A 192 9.37 -15.51 4.31
CA GLY A 192 10.54 -15.29 5.17
C GLY A 192 11.88 -15.43 4.43
N PHE A 193 12.94 -15.75 5.18
CA PHE A 193 14.26 -16.08 4.62
C PHE A 193 14.22 -17.49 4.01
N GLN A 194 14.65 -17.64 2.75
CA GLN A 194 14.58 -18.91 2.01
C GLN A 194 15.91 -19.25 1.34
N GLY A 195 16.27 -20.54 1.39
CA GLY A 195 17.48 -21.09 0.77
C GLY A 195 17.44 -21.14 -0.76
N GLY A 196 18.59 -21.41 -1.37
CA GLY A 196 18.78 -21.39 -2.83
C GLY A 196 17.78 -22.26 -3.62
N ILE A 197 17.52 -23.48 -3.14
CA ILE A 197 16.55 -24.40 -3.76
C ILE A 197 15.15 -23.78 -3.89
N LYS A 198 14.60 -23.20 -2.81
CA LYS A 198 13.22 -22.69 -2.80
C LYS A 198 13.10 -21.27 -3.36
N ARG A 199 14.18 -20.47 -3.30
CA ARG A 199 14.20 -19.08 -3.79
C ARG A 199 14.54 -18.98 -5.29
N HIS A 200 15.43 -19.85 -5.78
CA HIS A 200 16.03 -19.78 -7.13
C HIS A 200 15.93 -21.10 -7.91
N ASN A 201 15.16 -22.08 -7.43
CA ASN A 201 14.91 -23.37 -8.08
C ASN A 201 16.20 -24.18 -8.36
N PHE A 202 17.21 -24.03 -7.50
CA PHE A 202 18.45 -24.82 -7.61
C PHE A 202 18.18 -26.32 -7.39
N LYS A 203 18.93 -27.16 -8.12
CA LYS A 203 18.95 -28.61 -7.91
C LYS A 203 19.51 -28.94 -6.52
N ARG A 204 19.14 -30.12 -6.02
CA ARG A 204 19.61 -30.71 -4.76
C ARG A 204 20.75 -31.67 -5.07
N GLY A 205 21.73 -31.79 -4.18
CA GLY A 205 22.76 -32.83 -4.25
C GLY A 205 22.19 -34.24 -4.01
N PRO A 206 22.98 -35.29 -4.31
CA PRO A 206 22.60 -36.67 -4.00
C PRO A 206 22.39 -36.88 -2.50
N MET A 207 21.52 -37.82 -2.16
CA MET A 207 21.14 -38.15 -0.76
C MET A 207 21.88 -39.36 -0.19
N THR A 208 22.42 -40.21 -1.04
CA THR A 208 23.15 -41.44 -0.70
C THR A 208 24.62 -41.35 -1.16
N HIS A 209 25.37 -42.45 -1.12
CA HIS A 209 26.75 -42.58 -1.61
C HIS A 209 27.73 -41.54 -1.02
N GLY A 210 27.72 -41.34 0.30
CA GLY A 210 28.70 -40.50 1.01
C GLY A 210 28.60 -38.98 0.80
N SER A 211 27.56 -38.52 0.10
CA SER A 211 27.31 -37.09 -0.14
C SER A 211 27.16 -36.30 1.17
N LYS A 212 27.97 -35.26 1.37
CA LYS A 212 27.89 -34.34 2.53
C LYS A 212 27.09 -33.06 2.24
N SER A 213 26.65 -32.83 1.01
CA SER A 213 26.17 -31.51 0.52
C SER A 213 24.79 -31.54 -0.14
N HIS A 214 23.78 -32.09 0.57
CA HIS A 214 22.44 -32.29 0.01
C HIS A 214 21.72 -31.00 -0.42
N ARG A 215 21.64 -29.99 0.46
CA ARG A 215 20.86 -28.74 0.23
C ARG A 215 21.72 -27.48 0.21
N ALA A 216 23.03 -27.65 0.11
CA ALA A 216 24.00 -26.57 0.00
C ALA A 216 23.85 -25.80 -1.33
N LEU A 217 24.53 -24.66 -1.43
CA LEU A 217 24.45 -23.80 -2.62
C LEU A 217 25.31 -24.30 -3.81
N GLY A 218 26.28 -25.17 -3.54
CA GLY A 218 27.38 -25.46 -4.46
C GLY A 218 28.40 -24.32 -4.50
N SER A 219 29.30 -24.34 -5.49
CA SER A 219 30.31 -23.27 -5.66
C SER A 219 29.67 -21.93 -6.03
N ILE A 220 30.21 -20.85 -5.43
CA ILE A 220 29.71 -19.48 -5.59
C ILE A 220 30.47 -18.65 -6.63
N GLY A 221 31.66 -19.11 -7.07
CA GLY A 221 32.52 -18.44 -8.04
C GLY A 221 33.51 -19.38 -8.71
N ALA A 222 34.38 -18.83 -9.57
CA ALA A 222 35.60 -19.49 -10.03
C ALA A 222 36.71 -19.31 -8.97
N GLY A 223 37.89 -19.89 -9.22
CA GLY A 223 39.08 -19.78 -8.36
C GLY A 223 39.80 -18.44 -8.48
N THR A 224 41.12 -18.50 -8.69
CA THR A 224 42.07 -17.37 -8.64
C THR A 224 41.60 -16.15 -9.43
N THR A 225 41.13 -16.33 -10.65
CA THR A 225 40.52 -15.29 -11.47
C THR A 225 39.02 -15.57 -11.57
N PRO A 226 38.11 -14.67 -11.14
CA PRO A 226 38.32 -13.27 -10.77
C PRO A 226 38.61 -13.02 -9.27
N GLY A 227 38.83 -14.06 -8.45
CA GLY A 227 39.15 -13.92 -7.03
C GLY A 227 38.03 -13.33 -6.15
N ARG A 228 36.81 -13.19 -6.69
CA ARG A 228 35.65 -12.60 -5.99
C ARG A 228 34.32 -13.16 -6.48
N VAL A 229 33.29 -13.04 -5.65
CA VAL A 229 31.91 -13.35 -6.05
C VAL A 229 31.33 -12.22 -6.92
N TYR A 230 30.66 -12.58 -8.01
CA TYR A 230 29.97 -11.60 -8.86
C TYR A 230 28.75 -10.97 -8.16
N LYS A 231 28.56 -9.66 -8.36
CA LYS A 231 27.35 -8.94 -7.90
C LYS A 231 26.12 -9.56 -8.56
N GLY A 232 25.02 -9.68 -7.82
CA GLY A 232 23.78 -10.31 -8.32
C GLY A 232 23.80 -11.85 -8.37
N LYS A 233 24.88 -12.53 -7.92
CA LYS A 233 24.89 -14.00 -7.77
C LYS A 233 23.69 -14.45 -6.92
N LYS A 234 22.92 -15.40 -7.46
CA LYS A 234 21.71 -15.96 -6.84
C LYS A 234 22.07 -16.67 -5.52
N MET A 235 21.71 -16.03 -4.40
CA MET A 235 21.97 -16.51 -3.03
C MET A 235 20.68 -16.59 -2.18
N PRO A 236 20.70 -17.30 -1.03
CA PRO A 236 19.61 -17.29 -0.05
C PRO A 236 19.16 -15.87 0.36
N GLY A 237 17.95 -15.75 0.90
CA GLY A 237 17.44 -14.46 1.37
C GLY A 237 15.92 -14.38 1.41
N ARG A 238 15.39 -13.20 1.74
CA ARG A 238 13.93 -12.96 1.81
C ARG A 238 13.24 -13.27 0.47
N MET A 239 12.13 -14.00 0.54
CA MET A 239 11.32 -14.39 -0.62
C MET A 239 9.85 -14.00 -0.41
N GLY A 240 9.21 -13.43 -1.43
CA GLY A 240 7.85 -12.92 -1.35
C GLY A 240 7.72 -11.68 -0.47
N GLY A 241 6.48 -11.23 -0.22
CA GLY A 241 6.22 -9.94 0.44
C GLY A 241 6.50 -8.73 -0.46
N THR A 242 6.58 -8.94 -1.77
CA THR A 242 6.88 -7.92 -2.79
C THR A 242 5.72 -7.74 -3.75
N LYS A 243 5.61 -6.54 -4.35
CA LYS A 243 4.62 -6.24 -5.40
C LYS A 243 4.86 -7.13 -6.63
N ARG A 244 3.82 -7.80 -7.11
CA ARG A 244 3.79 -8.49 -8.42
C ARG A 244 2.52 -8.14 -9.16
N LYS A 245 2.63 -8.02 -10.48
CA LYS A 245 1.52 -7.86 -11.43
C LYS A 245 1.39 -9.17 -12.21
N ILE A 246 0.20 -9.78 -12.18
CA ILE A 246 -0.21 -10.86 -13.08
C ILE A 246 -0.96 -10.19 -14.23
N ARG A 247 -0.64 -10.56 -15.47
CA ARG A 247 -1.09 -9.84 -16.67
C ARG A 247 -2.12 -10.64 -17.45
N LYS A 248 -2.97 -9.92 -18.21
CA LYS A 248 -3.97 -10.52 -19.12
C LYS A 248 -4.88 -11.57 -18.45
N LEU A 249 -5.38 -11.28 -17.24
CA LEU A 249 -6.44 -12.10 -16.64
C LEU A 249 -7.79 -11.70 -17.25
N LYS A 250 -8.65 -12.67 -17.54
CA LYS A 250 -10.00 -12.44 -18.09
C LYS A 250 -11.00 -12.22 -16.95
N ILE A 251 -11.86 -11.20 -17.06
CA ILE A 251 -13.05 -11.07 -16.22
C ILE A 251 -14.10 -12.08 -16.69
N VAL A 252 -14.62 -12.87 -15.75
CA VAL A 252 -15.63 -13.91 -16.02
C VAL A 252 -17.03 -13.39 -15.80
N LYS A 253 -17.25 -12.67 -14.68
CA LYS A 253 -18.52 -12.08 -14.30
C LYS A 253 -18.32 -10.81 -13.47
N VAL A 254 -19.25 -9.87 -13.57
CA VAL A 254 -19.38 -8.71 -12.68
C VAL A 254 -20.72 -8.80 -11.95
N ASP A 255 -20.73 -8.65 -10.63
CA ASP A 255 -21.94 -8.72 -9.80
C ASP A 255 -22.13 -7.41 -9.01
N ASP A 256 -23.07 -6.60 -9.49
CA ASP A 256 -23.33 -5.24 -9.02
C ASP A 256 -23.90 -5.22 -7.59
N GLU A 257 -24.88 -6.09 -7.31
CA GLU A 257 -25.56 -6.20 -6.01
C GLU A 257 -24.57 -6.44 -4.86
N LEU A 258 -23.64 -7.38 -5.05
CA LEU A 258 -22.64 -7.78 -4.07
C LEU A 258 -21.36 -6.93 -4.13
N ASN A 259 -21.24 -6.05 -5.14
CA ASN A 259 -20.05 -5.27 -5.43
C ASN A 259 -18.78 -6.13 -5.55
N VAL A 260 -18.84 -7.19 -6.37
CA VAL A 260 -17.72 -8.11 -6.63
C VAL A 260 -17.45 -8.31 -8.12
N VAL A 261 -16.20 -8.62 -8.44
CA VAL A 261 -15.75 -9.02 -9.78
C VAL A 261 -15.07 -10.38 -9.70
N MET A 262 -15.45 -11.29 -10.58
CA MET A 262 -14.88 -12.63 -10.70
C MET A 262 -13.80 -12.66 -11.79
N ILE A 263 -12.55 -12.87 -11.39
CA ILE A 263 -11.40 -12.87 -12.30
C ILE A 263 -10.88 -14.29 -12.48
N LYS A 264 -10.71 -14.75 -13.72
CA LYS A 264 -10.19 -16.08 -14.05
C LYS A 264 -8.76 -16.26 -13.51
N GLY A 265 -8.53 -17.36 -12.80
CA GLY A 265 -7.22 -17.76 -12.30
C GLY A 265 -6.83 -17.16 -10.94
N ALA A 266 -5.53 -17.21 -10.65
CA ALA A 266 -4.97 -16.86 -9.35
C ALA A 266 -4.43 -15.43 -9.29
N VAL A 267 -4.66 -14.75 -8.17
CA VAL A 267 -4.26 -13.36 -7.90
C VAL A 267 -3.32 -13.30 -6.68
N PRO A 268 -2.30 -12.41 -6.64
CA PRO A 268 -1.32 -12.36 -5.55
C PRO A 268 -1.92 -12.13 -4.14
N GLY A 269 -1.37 -12.86 -3.17
CA GLY A 269 -1.72 -12.71 -1.76
C GLY A 269 -2.84 -13.64 -1.26
N LYS A 270 -3.10 -13.55 0.04
CA LYS A 270 -4.23 -14.20 0.72
C LYS A 270 -5.49 -13.29 0.68
N PRO A 271 -6.67 -13.79 1.08
CA PRO A 271 -7.82 -12.95 1.39
C PRO A 271 -7.46 -11.73 2.27
N GLY A 272 -8.16 -10.61 2.08
CA GLY A 272 -7.90 -9.34 2.75
C GLY A 272 -6.76 -8.50 2.14
N ASN A 273 -6.02 -9.03 1.15
CA ASN A 273 -4.93 -8.29 0.48
C ASN A 273 -5.46 -7.17 -0.41
N LEU A 274 -4.74 -6.04 -0.44
CA LEU A 274 -4.99 -4.93 -1.37
C LEU A 274 -4.51 -5.29 -2.77
N LEU A 275 -5.40 -5.09 -3.74
CA LEU A 275 -5.16 -5.26 -5.16
C LEU A 275 -5.33 -3.92 -5.89
N ARG A 276 -4.57 -3.76 -6.97
CA ARG A 276 -4.72 -2.70 -7.97
C ARG A 276 -5.06 -3.39 -9.29
N ILE A 277 -6.22 -3.10 -9.85
CA ILE A 277 -6.71 -3.66 -11.10
C ILE A 277 -6.72 -2.52 -12.13
N ALA A 278 -6.12 -2.76 -13.29
CA ALA A 278 -6.12 -1.82 -14.41
C ALA A 278 -6.35 -2.60 -15.72
N PRO A 279 -6.86 -1.95 -16.78
CA PRO A 279 -6.89 -2.51 -18.13
C PRO A 279 -5.53 -3.09 -18.55
N ALA A 280 -5.54 -4.22 -19.25
CA ALA A 280 -4.31 -4.95 -19.56
C ALA A 280 -3.34 -4.13 -20.43
N LYS A 281 -2.08 -4.03 -19.98
CA LYS A 281 -1.03 -3.34 -20.75
C LYS A 281 -0.60 -4.18 -21.95
N ILE A 282 -1.01 -3.79 -23.16
CA ILE A 282 -0.57 -4.42 -24.42
C ILE A 282 0.37 -3.47 -25.16
N VAL A 283 1.65 -3.87 -25.23
CA VAL A 283 2.71 -3.12 -25.94
C VAL A 283 2.38 -3.04 -27.42
N GLY A 284 2.57 -1.87 -28.02
CA GLY A 284 2.28 -1.63 -29.44
C GLY A 284 0.80 -1.46 -29.79
N LYS A 285 -0.11 -1.51 -28.80
CA LYS A 285 -1.55 -1.22 -29.00
C LYS A 285 -2.05 -0.08 -28.11
N ASN A 286 -1.97 -0.23 -26.79
CA ASN A 286 -2.66 0.66 -25.84
C ASN A 286 -1.70 1.54 -25.00
N ILE A 287 -0.43 1.62 -25.42
CA ILE A 287 0.64 2.35 -24.72
C ILE A 287 1.55 2.95 -25.81
N PRO A 288 2.11 4.16 -25.61
CA PRO A 288 3.17 4.68 -26.49
C PRO A 288 4.30 3.66 -26.69
N LYS A 289 4.95 3.73 -27.85
CA LYS A 289 5.94 2.72 -28.27
C LYS A 289 7.17 2.67 -27.36
N ASN A 290 7.55 3.81 -26.77
CA ASN A 290 8.66 4.02 -25.85
C ASN A 290 8.18 4.84 -24.63
#